data_AF-A0A7S3F3U1-F1
#
_entry.id   AF-A0A7S3F3U1-F1
#
_cell.length_a   1.000
_cell.length_b   1.000
_cell.length_c   1.000
_cell.angle_alpha   90.00
_cell.angle_beta   90.00
_cell.angle_gamma   90.00
#
_symmetry.space_group_name_H-M   'P 1'
#
loop_
_entity.id
_entity.type
_entity.pdbx_description
1 polymer ?
#
loop_
_entity_poly.entity_id
_entity_poly.type
_entity_poly.pdbx_seq_one_letter_code
_entity_poly.pdbx_strand_id
1 'polypeptide(L)'
;MITGIVDGPRTGGTPKAVELFATCDVADLAAYSLARAVNGGAAFSQSFPFSSAAATAGSFLYVSYETTEFEAFFGFAPHATSTALYVNGDDVIQLHFEGVLVDVYGPLGTDGTGREWEYSDGWAYRQHSTAAAASWSPSRWTFSGAGALSAGCETHSAAGCSAPFPLASYQARSPPPPPILSPSPLLPSPAASITAPTSSPTSAPLASPPAANSAETPEVGSIGDAEYACGAPLARTARASVKFPAPQSIGLLGAQCSYVGVAE
;
A
#
# COMPACT_ATOMS: atom_id res chain seq x y z
N MET A 1 4.23 -2.09 0.30
CA MET A 1 3.96 -1.90 -1.14
C MET A 1 5.23 -2.21 -1.92
N ILE A 2 5.14 -2.92 -3.03
CA ILE A 2 6.27 -3.20 -3.95
C ILE A 2 6.59 -1.90 -4.70
N THR A 3 7.82 -1.40 -4.61
CA THR A 3 8.24 -0.17 -5.34
C THR A 3 9.28 -0.43 -6.40
N GLY A 4 10.04 -1.51 -6.34
CA GLY A 4 10.96 -1.89 -7.42
C GLY A 4 11.28 -3.37 -7.46
N ILE A 5 11.66 -3.84 -8.64
CA ILE A 5 12.18 -5.20 -8.89
C ILE A 5 13.40 -5.06 -9.81
N VAL A 6 14.45 -5.83 -9.54
CA VAL A 6 15.70 -5.81 -10.31
C VAL A 6 16.19 -7.22 -10.62
N ASP A 7 16.67 -7.41 -11.85
CA ASP A 7 17.45 -8.55 -12.32
C ASP A 7 18.80 -7.98 -12.78
N GLY A 8 19.84 -8.10 -11.94
CA GLY A 8 21.09 -7.36 -12.11
C GLY A 8 22.01 -7.91 -13.21
N PRO A 9 22.97 -7.13 -13.73
CA PRO A 9 23.65 -7.44 -14.99
C PRO A 9 24.79 -8.45 -14.91
N ARG A 10 25.07 -9.03 -13.72
CA ARG A 10 26.19 -9.97 -13.54
C ARG A 10 25.74 -11.40 -13.85
N THR A 11 26.66 -12.25 -14.32
CA THR A 11 26.40 -13.62 -14.79
C THR A 11 25.45 -14.41 -13.88
N GLY A 12 24.26 -14.71 -14.39
CA GLY A 12 23.16 -15.34 -13.64
C GLY A 12 22.05 -14.36 -13.22
N GLY A 13 22.15 -13.09 -13.59
CA GLY A 13 21.17 -12.03 -13.33
C GLY A 13 21.32 -11.38 -11.95
N THR A 14 22.53 -11.22 -11.40
CA THR A 14 22.73 -10.73 -10.02
C THR A 14 23.11 -9.24 -9.93
N PRO A 15 22.64 -8.51 -8.88
CA PRO A 15 21.72 -8.96 -7.83
C PRO A 15 20.27 -9.10 -8.28
N LYS A 16 19.52 -10.02 -7.65
CA LYS A 16 18.08 -10.20 -7.85
C LYS A 16 17.37 -9.73 -6.60
N ALA A 17 16.48 -8.73 -6.70
CA ALA A 17 15.84 -8.18 -5.51
C ALA A 17 14.48 -7.53 -5.77
N VAL A 18 13.72 -7.39 -4.69
CA VAL A 18 12.49 -6.60 -4.60
C VAL A 18 12.67 -5.51 -3.54
N GLU A 19 12.41 -4.27 -3.94
CA GLU A 19 12.31 -3.10 -3.07
C GLU A 19 10.85 -2.91 -2.64
N LEU A 20 10.65 -2.63 -1.35
CA LEU A 20 9.36 -2.42 -0.72
C LEU A 20 9.34 -1.09 0.04
N PHE A 21 8.25 -0.35 -0.07
CA PHE A 21 8.01 0.88 0.68
C PHE A 21 6.92 0.69 1.76
N ALA A 22 7.19 1.19 2.96
CA ALA A 22 6.27 1.20 4.09
C ALA A 22 5.32 2.42 4.03
N THR A 23 4.04 2.18 3.69
CA THR A 23 3.01 3.22 3.53
C THR A 23 2.33 3.65 4.84
N CYS A 24 2.39 2.80 5.87
CA CYS A 24 2.00 3.08 7.26
C CYS A 24 3.12 2.57 8.18
N ASP A 25 3.11 2.97 9.46
CA ASP A 25 3.99 2.34 10.46
C ASP A 25 3.56 0.87 10.65
N VAL A 26 4.47 -0.06 10.41
CA VAL A 26 4.26 -1.50 10.58
C VAL A 26 4.86 -1.94 11.90
N ALA A 27 4.00 -2.32 12.85
CA ALA A 27 4.44 -2.79 14.17
C ALA A 27 5.12 -4.17 14.12
N ASP A 28 4.67 -5.05 13.21
CA ASP A 28 5.29 -6.35 12.97
C ASP A 28 5.17 -6.75 11.49
N LEU A 29 6.32 -6.91 10.82
CA LEU A 29 6.44 -7.38 9.45
C LEU A 29 6.05 -8.85 9.29
N ALA A 30 6.04 -9.67 10.35
CA ALA A 30 5.66 -11.08 10.26
C ALA A 30 4.19 -11.32 9.82
N ALA A 31 3.36 -10.27 9.84
CA ALA A 31 2.03 -10.29 9.22
C ALA A 31 2.06 -10.27 7.68
N TYR A 32 3.21 -9.98 7.05
CA TYR A 32 3.38 -9.91 5.61
C TYR A 32 4.10 -11.15 5.04
N SER A 33 3.90 -11.40 3.75
CA SER A 33 4.72 -12.30 2.95
C SER A 33 4.82 -11.86 1.49
N LEU A 34 5.90 -12.26 0.83
CA LEU A 34 6.00 -12.26 -0.62
C LEU A 34 5.59 -13.63 -1.18
N ALA A 35 4.96 -13.62 -2.35
CA ALA A 35 4.70 -14.80 -3.16
C ALA A 35 5.11 -14.54 -4.61
N ARG A 36 5.61 -15.57 -5.30
CA ARG A 36 6.05 -15.44 -6.69
C ARG A 36 5.53 -16.58 -7.55
N ALA A 37 4.99 -16.22 -8.71
CA ALA A 37 4.74 -17.15 -9.80
C ALA A 37 5.84 -17.00 -10.86
N VAL A 38 6.43 -18.13 -11.20
CA VAL A 38 7.62 -18.25 -12.05
C VAL A 38 7.23 -18.09 -13.51
N ASN A 39 7.97 -17.28 -14.29
CA ASN A 39 7.75 -17.02 -15.71
C ASN A 39 6.28 -16.71 -16.08
N GLY A 40 5.68 -15.73 -15.40
CA GLY A 40 4.27 -15.36 -15.59
C GLY A 40 3.23 -16.44 -15.25
N GLY A 41 3.64 -17.58 -14.67
CA GLY A 41 2.78 -18.77 -14.50
C GLY A 41 1.52 -18.54 -13.65
N ALA A 42 0.53 -19.41 -13.78
CA ALA A 42 -0.76 -19.29 -13.08
C ALA A 42 -0.74 -19.74 -11.60
N ALA A 43 0.43 -20.07 -11.03
CA ALA A 43 0.55 -20.62 -9.69
C ALA A 43 1.79 -20.09 -8.95
N PHE A 44 1.61 -19.67 -7.70
CA PHE A 44 2.68 -19.23 -6.81
C PHE A 44 3.40 -20.44 -6.24
N SER A 45 4.59 -20.74 -6.75
CA SER A 45 5.41 -21.89 -6.32
C SER A 45 6.47 -21.51 -5.29
N GLN A 46 6.78 -20.22 -5.16
CA GLN A 46 7.76 -19.68 -4.22
C GLN A 46 7.11 -18.67 -3.27
N SER A 47 7.53 -18.64 -2.01
CA SER A 47 7.09 -17.65 -1.03
C SER A 47 8.19 -17.32 -0.03
N PHE A 48 8.12 -16.11 0.52
CA PHE A 48 8.97 -15.62 1.59
C PHE A 48 8.10 -14.94 2.67
N PRO A 49 7.85 -15.57 3.83
CA PRO A 49 7.30 -14.87 4.99
C PRO A 49 8.38 -13.98 5.61
N PHE A 50 8.01 -12.78 6.07
CA PHE A 50 8.95 -11.92 6.78
C PHE A 50 9.17 -12.40 8.22
N SER A 51 10.36 -12.15 8.75
CA SER A 51 10.65 -12.28 10.19
C SER A 51 10.04 -11.13 10.97
N SER A 52 9.79 -11.33 12.27
CA SER A 52 9.21 -10.30 13.13
C SER A 52 10.18 -9.13 13.35
N ALA A 53 9.75 -7.95 12.91
CA ALA A 53 10.49 -6.68 12.96
C ALA A 53 9.52 -5.52 12.67
N ALA A 54 9.79 -4.33 13.20
CA ALA A 54 9.02 -3.13 12.88
C ALA A 54 9.58 -2.38 11.66
N ALA A 55 8.75 -1.64 10.94
CA ALA A 55 9.16 -0.71 9.88
C ALA A 55 8.40 0.62 9.97
N THR A 56 9.13 1.73 9.91
CA THR A 56 8.57 3.09 9.98
C THR A 56 7.94 3.52 8.66
N ALA A 57 6.86 4.28 8.69
CA ALA A 57 6.28 4.92 7.51
C ALA A 57 7.34 5.74 6.73
N GLY A 58 7.39 5.57 5.42
CA GLY A 58 8.40 6.20 4.55
C GLY A 58 9.73 5.46 4.43
N SER A 59 9.92 4.33 5.13
CA SER A 59 11.13 3.51 4.97
C SER A 59 11.07 2.58 3.74
N PHE A 60 12.25 2.21 3.26
CA PHE A 60 12.45 1.22 2.20
C PHE A 60 13.08 -0.05 2.77
N LEU A 61 12.52 -1.20 2.42
CA LEU A 61 12.98 -2.54 2.78
C LEU A 61 13.39 -3.27 1.50
N TYR A 62 14.38 -4.17 1.61
CA TYR A 62 14.93 -4.89 0.45
C TYR A 62 14.99 -6.38 0.75
N VAL A 63 14.37 -7.20 -0.11
CA VAL A 63 14.52 -8.66 -0.06
C VAL A 63 15.25 -9.10 -1.32
N SER A 64 16.39 -9.76 -1.16
CA SER A 64 17.26 -10.20 -2.26
C SER A 64 17.28 -11.72 -2.39
N TYR A 65 17.76 -12.23 -3.51
CA TYR A 65 18.17 -13.63 -3.64
C TYR A 65 19.40 -13.95 -2.77
N GLU A 66 20.33 -13.01 -2.68
CA GLU A 66 21.65 -13.17 -2.06
C GLU A 66 22.20 -11.85 -1.49
N THR A 67 23.36 -11.87 -0.84
CA THR A 67 23.93 -10.71 -0.12
C THR A 67 25.12 -10.07 -0.83
N THR A 68 26.02 -10.86 -1.41
CA THR A 68 27.35 -10.43 -1.88
C THR A 68 27.25 -9.50 -3.09
N GLU A 69 26.49 -9.90 -4.11
CA GLU A 69 26.34 -9.13 -5.33
C GLU A 69 25.39 -7.94 -5.10
N PHE A 70 24.39 -8.10 -4.21
CA PHE A 70 23.55 -7.00 -3.73
C PHE A 70 24.38 -5.91 -3.05
N GLU A 71 25.20 -6.25 -2.05
CA GLU A 71 26.09 -5.29 -1.38
C GLU A 71 27.08 -4.66 -2.36
N ALA A 72 27.66 -5.43 -3.28
CA ALA A 72 28.57 -4.93 -4.30
C ALA A 72 27.91 -4.02 -5.36
N PHE A 73 26.59 -4.09 -5.57
CA PHE A 73 25.86 -3.28 -6.55
C PHE A 73 25.18 -2.05 -5.91
N PHE A 74 24.62 -2.22 -4.71
CA PHE A 74 23.85 -1.20 -4.00
C PHE A 74 24.64 -0.47 -2.89
N GLY A 75 25.70 -1.07 -2.35
CA GLY A 75 26.55 -0.48 -1.31
C GLY A 75 26.01 -0.63 0.13
N PHE A 76 24.97 -1.42 0.34
CA PHE A 76 24.39 -1.73 1.65
C PHE A 76 23.76 -3.13 1.67
N ALA A 77 23.54 -3.70 2.86
CA ALA A 77 23.00 -5.05 3.03
C ALA A 77 21.48 -5.13 2.76
N PRO A 78 20.96 -6.21 2.15
CA PRO A 78 19.53 -6.43 2.05
C PRO A 78 18.94 -6.71 3.44
N HIS A 79 17.65 -6.38 3.65
CA HIS A 79 16.98 -6.63 4.93
C HIS A 79 16.71 -8.12 5.17
N ALA A 80 16.57 -8.91 4.10
CA ALA A 80 16.51 -10.36 4.13
C ALA A 80 16.96 -10.97 2.79
N THR A 81 17.32 -12.25 2.82
CA THR A 81 17.60 -13.05 1.61
C THR A 81 16.68 -14.27 1.54
N SER A 82 16.27 -14.66 0.32
CA SER A 82 15.48 -15.87 0.08
C SER A 82 15.57 -16.32 -1.38
N THR A 83 15.62 -17.64 -1.60
CA THR A 83 15.55 -18.26 -2.93
C THR A 83 14.26 -17.93 -3.69
N ALA A 84 13.19 -17.55 -2.97
CA ALA A 84 11.96 -17.05 -3.59
C ALA A 84 12.20 -15.80 -4.45
N LEU A 85 13.25 -15.01 -4.17
CA LEU A 85 13.61 -13.80 -4.90
C LEU A 85 14.59 -14.07 -6.06
N TYR A 86 14.76 -15.32 -6.50
CA TYR A 86 15.46 -15.67 -7.74
C TYR A 86 14.67 -15.24 -8.99
N VAL A 87 14.33 -13.95 -9.13
CA VAL A 87 13.63 -13.40 -10.30
C VAL A 87 14.51 -13.40 -11.56
N ASN A 88 13.92 -13.46 -12.74
CA ASN A 88 14.64 -13.49 -14.02
C ASN A 88 13.95 -12.70 -15.15
N GLY A 89 13.20 -11.66 -14.79
CA GLY A 89 12.66 -10.67 -15.73
C GLY A 89 11.20 -10.85 -16.18
N ASP A 90 10.61 -12.03 -15.97
CA ASP A 90 9.26 -12.37 -16.43
C ASP A 90 8.33 -12.90 -15.32
N ASP A 91 8.80 -12.90 -14.06
CA ASP A 91 8.02 -13.37 -12.90
C ASP A 91 6.93 -12.39 -12.46
N VAL A 92 5.89 -12.94 -11.82
CA VAL A 92 4.85 -12.18 -11.11
C VAL A 92 5.17 -12.19 -9.61
N ILE A 93 5.26 -11.02 -8.98
CA ILE A 93 5.50 -10.84 -7.54
C ILE A 93 4.24 -10.31 -6.87
N GLN A 94 3.84 -10.92 -5.76
CA GLN A 94 2.76 -10.46 -4.90
C GLN A 94 3.23 -10.16 -3.49
N LEU A 95 2.66 -9.12 -2.88
CA LEU A 95 2.75 -8.82 -1.46
C LEU A 95 1.41 -9.16 -0.80
N HIS A 96 1.45 -9.97 0.24
CA HIS A 96 0.30 -10.38 1.05
C HIS A 96 0.42 -9.81 2.46
N PHE A 97 -0.72 -9.51 3.08
CA PHE A 97 -0.88 -9.14 4.49
C PHE A 97 -1.96 -10.03 5.11
N GLU A 98 -1.62 -10.74 6.19
CA GLU A 98 -2.49 -11.73 6.87
C GLU A 98 -3.10 -12.78 5.92
N GLY A 99 -2.41 -13.09 4.81
CA GLY A 99 -2.86 -14.00 3.76
C GLY A 99 -3.77 -13.37 2.68
N VAL A 100 -4.01 -12.06 2.74
CA VAL A 100 -4.75 -11.29 1.72
C VAL A 100 -3.78 -10.59 0.79
N LEU A 101 -4.00 -10.70 -0.52
CA LEU A 101 -3.26 -9.95 -1.54
C LEU A 101 -3.49 -8.44 -1.39
N VAL A 102 -2.41 -7.69 -1.16
CA VAL A 102 -2.45 -6.21 -1.03
C VAL A 102 -1.69 -5.47 -2.14
N ASP A 103 -0.77 -6.14 -2.85
CA ASP A 103 -0.06 -5.52 -3.97
C ASP A 103 0.46 -6.56 -4.98
N VAL A 104 0.52 -6.22 -6.28
CA VAL A 104 1.04 -7.11 -7.33
C VAL A 104 1.89 -6.39 -8.39
N TYR A 105 2.96 -7.06 -8.81
CA TYR A 105 3.69 -6.82 -10.05
C TYR A 105 3.50 -7.98 -11.03
N GLY A 106 3.25 -7.67 -12.30
CA GLY A 106 3.09 -8.62 -13.40
C GLY A 106 1.66 -9.20 -13.52
N PRO A 107 1.22 -9.55 -14.75
CA PRO A 107 -0.05 -10.21 -14.99
C PRO A 107 0.05 -11.72 -14.73
N LEU A 108 -0.78 -12.26 -13.82
CA LEU A 108 -0.82 -13.68 -13.53
C LEU A 108 -1.33 -14.50 -14.73
N GLY A 109 -0.65 -15.61 -15.03
CA GLY A 109 -0.99 -16.49 -16.16
C GLY A 109 -0.52 -16.01 -17.53
N THR A 110 0.33 -14.97 -17.61
CA THR A 110 0.87 -14.45 -18.87
C THR A 110 2.39 -14.29 -18.78
N ASP A 111 3.10 -15.07 -19.60
CA ASP A 111 4.55 -14.98 -19.81
C ASP A 111 4.99 -13.54 -20.13
N GLY A 112 5.97 -13.06 -19.35
CA GLY A 112 6.55 -11.71 -19.44
C GLY A 112 7.64 -11.56 -20.50
N THR A 113 8.11 -12.64 -21.11
CA THR A 113 9.16 -12.62 -22.13
C THR A 113 8.76 -11.75 -23.33
N GLY A 114 9.58 -10.77 -23.70
CA GLY A 114 9.33 -9.83 -24.80
C GLY A 114 8.15 -8.87 -24.57
N ARG A 115 7.79 -8.59 -23.31
CA ARG A 115 6.67 -7.69 -22.94
C ARG A 115 7.17 -6.33 -22.46
N GLU A 116 6.28 -5.33 -22.43
CA GLU A 116 6.62 -4.01 -21.87
C GLU A 116 7.04 -4.06 -20.39
N TRP A 117 6.55 -5.04 -19.64
CA TRP A 117 6.85 -5.26 -18.23
C TRP A 117 8.00 -6.26 -17.99
N GLU A 118 8.74 -6.62 -19.04
CA GLU A 118 9.95 -7.44 -18.94
C GLU A 118 11.09 -6.65 -18.31
N TYR A 119 11.77 -7.26 -17.33
CA TYR A 119 12.85 -6.62 -16.56
C TYR A 119 14.14 -7.47 -16.49
N SER A 120 14.34 -8.43 -17.40
CA SER A 120 15.54 -9.28 -17.39
C SER A 120 16.81 -8.47 -17.68
N ASP A 121 17.89 -8.70 -16.95
CA ASP A 121 19.10 -7.84 -16.96
C ASP A 121 18.74 -6.33 -16.87
N GLY A 122 17.73 -6.00 -16.05
CA GLY A 122 17.00 -4.74 -16.03
C GLY A 122 16.22 -4.53 -14.72
N TRP A 123 15.22 -3.65 -14.76
CA TRP A 123 14.36 -3.35 -13.62
C TRP A 123 12.96 -2.84 -14.02
N ALA A 124 12.05 -2.94 -13.05
CA ALA A 124 10.77 -2.26 -13.06
C ALA A 124 10.59 -1.48 -11.76
N TYR A 125 10.07 -0.26 -11.85
CA TYR A 125 9.96 0.65 -10.71
C TYR A 125 8.60 1.35 -10.69
N ARG A 126 8.01 1.54 -9.51
CA ARG A 126 6.65 2.08 -9.36
C ARG A 126 6.63 3.58 -9.62
N GLN A 127 5.66 4.04 -10.42
CA GLN A 127 5.45 5.47 -10.64
C GLN A 127 5.03 6.16 -9.33
N HIS A 128 5.63 7.32 -9.06
CA HIS A 128 5.34 8.11 -7.87
C HIS A 128 3.84 8.42 -7.73
N SER A 129 3.37 8.54 -6.49
CA SER A 129 1.96 8.76 -6.13
C SER A 129 0.97 7.65 -6.54
N THR A 130 1.40 6.51 -7.07
CA THR A 130 0.51 5.36 -7.34
C THR A 130 0.42 4.42 -6.14
N ALA A 131 -0.80 4.09 -5.72
CA ALA A 131 -1.04 3.24 -4.55
C ALA A 131 -0.79 1.74 -4.81
N ALA A 132 -0.61 0.99 -3.73
CA ALA A 132 -0.63 -0.47 -3.74
C ALA A 132 -2.00 -0.98 -4.24
N ALA A 133 -2.01 -2.05 -5.03
CA ALA A 133 -3.24 -2.60 -5.58
C ALA A 133 -3.14 -4.11 -5.82
N ALA A 134 -4.20 -4.85 -5.48
CA ALA A 134 -4.36 -6.26 -5.85
C ALA A 134 -4.61 -6.46 -7.37
N SER A 135 -4.89 -5.38 -8.12
CA SER A 135 -5.03 -5.37 -9.58
C SER A 135 -3.70 -4.98 -10.26
N TRP A 136 -3.23 -5.81 -11.20
CA TRP A 136 -2.12 -5.43 -12.07
C TRP A 136 -2.55 -4.33 -13.05
N SER A 137 -1.74 -3.30 -13.20
CA SER A 137 -1.81 -2.37 -14.33
C SER A 137 -0.41 -1.86 -14.67
N PRO A 138 0.06 -1.98 -15.92
CA PRO A 138 1.37 -1.49 -16.33
C PRO A 138 1.49 0.04 -16.18
N SER A 139 0.37 0.78 -16.24
CA SER A 139 0.34 2.24 -16.03
C SER A 139 0.75 2.71 -14.63
N ARG A 140 0.89 1.79 -13.66
CA ARG A 140 1.42 2.08 -12.31
C ARG A 140 2.95 1.99 -12.23
N TRP A 141 3.63 1.66 -13.34
CA TRP A 141 5.06 1.31 -13.38
C TRP A 141 5.83 2.03 -14.48
N THR A 142 7.15 2.07 -14.31
CA THR A 142 8.17 2.46 -15.28
C THR A 142 9.10 1.28 -15.45
N PHE A 143 9.38 0.90 -16.70
CA PHE A 143 10.21 -0.26 -17.02
C PHE A 143 11.51 0.20 -17.67
N SER A 144 12.63 -0.44 -17.35
CA SER A 144 13.90 -0.21 -18.06
C SER A 144 13.91 -0.81 -19.47
N GLY A 145 13.08 -1.84 -19.68
CA GLY A 145 13.24 -2.82 -20.76
C GLY A 145 14.34 -3.84 -20.45
N ALA A 146 14.30 -4.97 -21.14
CA ALA A 146 15.28 -6.04 -20.97
C ALA A 146 16.70 -5.60 -21.42
N GLY A 147 17.73 -6.08 -20.72
CA GLY A 147 19.14 -5.79 -20.98
C GLY A 147 19.59 -4.38 -20.59
N ALA A 148 18.75 -3.56 -19.97
CA ALA A 148 19.04 -2.16 -19.69
C ALA A 148 20.19 -1.94 -18.69
N LEU A 149 20.51 -2.92 -17.84
CA LEU A 149 21.67 -2.88 -16.95
C LEU A 149 22.92 -3.52 -17.57
N SER A 150 22.79 -4.28 -18.67
CA SER A 150 23.87 -5.14 -19.21
C SER A 150 25.15 -4.42 -19.66
N ALA A 151 25.11 -3.09 -19.83
CA ALA A 151 26.24 -2.28 -20.28
C ALA A 151 26.50 -1.10 -19.32
N GLY A 152 27.67 -1.12 -18.65
CA GLY A 152 28.16 0.00 -17.85
C GLY A 152 27.58 0.15 -16.44
N CYS A 153 26.61 -0.68 -16.06
CA CYS A 153 25.99 -0.70 -14.73
C CYS A 153 26.68 -1.67 -13.76
N GLU A 154 28.00 -1.54 -13.58
CA GLU A 154 28.74 -2.37 -12.60
C GLU A 154 28.23 -2.18 -11.16
N THR A 155 27.62 -1.02 -10.88
CA THR A 155 26.84 -0.70 -9.68
C THR A 155 25.61 0.12 -10.06
N HIS A 156 24.63 0.26 -9.16
CA HIS A 156 23.44 1.10 -9.40
C HIS A 156 23.75 2.59 -9.68
N SER A 157 24.95 3.06 -9.37
CA SER A 157 25.40 4.45 -9.49
C SER A 157 26.62 4.61 -10.41
N ALA A 158 26.96 3.58 -11.18
CA ALA A 158 28.08 3.60 -12.11
C ALA A 158 27.83 4.64 -13.23
N ALA A 159 28.81 5.52 -13.48
CA ALA A 159 28.66 6.63 -14.43
C ALA A 159 28.50 6.21 -15.91
N GLY A 160 28.71 4.93 -16.24
CA GLY A 160 28.41 4.35 -17.55
C GLY A 160 26.98 3.81 -17.68
N CYS A 161 26.23 3.75 -16.59
CA CYS A 161 24.88 3.19 -16.55
C CYS A 161 23.86 4.20 -17.10
N SER A 162 23.24 3.89 -18.23
CA SER A 162 22.25 4.77 -18.89
C SER A 162 20.86 4.68 -18.26
N ALA A 163 20.52 3.53 -17.66
CA ALA A 163 19.23 3.26 -17.00
C ALA A 163 19.46 2.62 -15.62
N PRO A 164 20.03 3.36 -14.63
CA PRO A 164 20.24 2.85 -13.28
C PRO A 164 18.93 2.52 -12.56
N PHE A 165 18.97 1.55 -11.64
CA PHE A 165 17.83 1.25 -10.76
C PHE A 165 17.45 2.49 -9.93
N PRO A 166 16.17 2.93 -9.89
CA PRO A 166 15.72 4.12 -9.17
C PRO A 166 15.69 3.97 -7.63
N LEU A 167 16.82 3.58 -7.03
CA LEU A 167 16.98 3.21 -5.62
C LEU A 167 16.32 4.20 -4.65
N ALA A 168 15.40 3.70 -3.81
CA ALA A 168 14.69 4.46 -2.79
C ALA A 168 14.00 5.76 -3.30
N SER A 169 13.70 5.85 -4.60
CA SER A 169 13.21 7.09 -5.22
C SER A 169 11.69 7.28 -5.15
N TYR A 170 10.92 6.23 -4.84
CA TYR A 170 9.45 6.30 -4.83
C TYR A 170 8.93 7.37 -3.85
N GLN A 171 8.17 8.32 -4.38
CA GLN A 171 7.49 9.33 -3.59
C GLN A 171 6.01 8.99 -3.45
N ALA A 172 5.55 8.80 -2.21
CA ALA A 172 4.13 8.65 -1.91
C ALA A 172 3.36 9.94 -2.21
N ARG A 173 2.09 9.81 -2.60
CA ARG A 173 1.19 10.95 -2.78
C ARG A 173 1.10 11.73 -1.48
N SER A 174 1.64 12.95 -1.46
CA SER A 174 1.50 13.82 -0.28
C SER A 174 0.02 14.08 -0.01
N PRO A 175 -0.44 14.03 1.26
CA PRO A 175 -1.79 14.45 1.57
C PRO A 175 -1.97 15.93 1.17
N PRO A 176 -3.15 16.33 0.66
CA PRO A 176 -3.40 17.72 0.34
C PRO A 176 -3.20 18.59 1.61
N PRO A 177 -2.63 19.80 1.49
CA PRO A 177 -2.48 20.68 2.63
C PRO A 177 -3.86 20.94 3.27
N PRO A 178 -3.94 21.01 4.62
CA PRO A 178 -5.22 21.22 5.29
C PRO A 178 -5.86 22.52 4.79
N PRO A 179 -7.19 22.55 4.54
CA PRO A 179 -7.85 23.72 4.02
C PRO A 179 -7.63 24.89 4.98
N ILE A 180 -7.04 25.97 4.45
CA ILE A 180 -6.81 27.19 5.24
C ILE A 180 -8.19 27.72 5.65
N LEU A 181 -8.49 27.62 6.95
CA LEU A 181 -9.67 28.23 7.54
C LEU A 181 -9.50 29.75 7.50
N SER A 182 -9.86 30.34 6.35
CA SER A 182 -10.04 31.78 6.21
C SER A 182 -10.95 32.26 7.35
N PRO A 183 -10.51 33.23 8.18
CA PRO A 183 -11.28 33.64 9.34
C PRO A 183 -12.62 34.21 8.88
N SER A 184 -13.71 33.48 9.18
CA SER A 184 -15.06 33.93 8.89
C SER A 184 -15.27 35.33 9.46
N PRO A 185 -15.74 36.32 8.66
CA PRO A 185 -15.96 37.66 9.17
C PRO A 185 -16.95 37.60 10.33
N LEU A 186 -16.57 38.18 11.47
CA LEU A 186 -17.38 38.21 12.68
C LEU A 186 -18.68 38.96 12.41
N LEU A 187 -19.76 38.20 12.18
CA LEU A 187 -21.12 38.72 12.15
C LEU A 187 -21.40 39.42 13.50
N PRO A 188 -21.86 40.68 13.49
CA PRO A 188 -22.13 41.41 14.73
C PRO A 188 -23.24 40.70 15.51
N SER A 189 -23.00 40.46 16.80
CA SER A 189 -23.91 39.72 17.67
C SER A 189 -25.28 40.41 17.76
N PRO A 190 -26.40 39.69 17.60
CA PRO A 190 -27.73 40.30 17.71
C PRO A 190 -27.99 40.73 19.16
N ALA A 191 -28.46 41.98 19.32
CA ALA A 191 -28.87 42.49 20.63
C ALA A 191 -30.07 41.68 21.18
N ALA A 192 -29.97 41.23 22.42
CA ALA A 192 -31.01 40.42 23.05
C ALA A 192 -32.24 41.28 23.41
N SER A 193 -33.41 40.88 22.89
CA SER A 193 -34.72 41.43 23.26
C SER A 193 -35.50 40.40 24.07
N ILE A 194 -35.84 40.76 25.32
CA ILE A 194 -36.48 39.89 26.31
C ILE A 194 -38.00 40.06 26.33
N THR A 195 -38.76 39.01 26.00
CA THR A 195 -40.18 38.91 26.38
C THR A 195 -40.68 37.46 26.51
N ALA A 196 -41.53 37.20 27.51
CA ALA A 196 -42.27 35.97 27.80
C ALA A 196 -43.50 36.34 28.66
N PRO A 197 -44.50 35.46 28.93
CA PRO A 197 -44.71 34.07 28.47
C PRO A 197 -45.82 34.04 27.37
N THR A 198 -46.83 33.17 27.19
CA THR A 198 -47.50 32.03 27.88
C THR A 198 -48.35 31.28 26.80
N SER A 199 -49.06 30.14 26.96
CA SER A 199 -49.38 29.22 28.06
C SER A 199 -49.91 27.87 27.53
N SER A 200 -49.51 26.75 28.16
CA SER A 200 -50.29 25.49 28.31
C SER A 200 -50.61 24.62 27.05
N PRO A 201 -50.98 23.32 27.23
CA PRO A 201 -50.86 22.29 26.18
C PRO A 201 -52.19 21.73 25.65
N THR A 202 -52.09 20.96 24.55
CA THR A 202 -53.10 19.99 24.08
C THR A 202 -52.39 18.70 23.62
N SER A 203 -53.03 17.55 23.78
CA SER A 203 -52.41 16.21 23.67
C SER A 203 -53.04 15.31 22.61
N ALA A 204 -52.30 14.25 22.25
CA ALA A 204 -52.74 13.01 21.58
C ALA A 204 -53.06 13.09 20.06
N PRO A 205 -53.12 11.95 19.33
CA PRO A 205 -52.83 10.57 19.76
C PRO A 205 -51.69 9.88 18.98
N LEU A 206 -51.39 8.64 19.39
CA LEU A 206 -50.45 7.72 18.76
C LEU A 206 -51.02 7.13 17.45
N ALA A 207 -50.17 6.83 16.47
CA ALA A 207 -50.53 6.03 15.29
C ALA A 207 -49.42 5.00 15.01
N SER A 208 -49.82 3.74 14.78
CA SER A 208 -48.92 2.60 14.53
C SER A 208 -48.66 2.39 13.03
N PRO A 209 -47.54 1.75 12.63
CA PRO A 209 -47.14 1.67 11.21
C PRO A 209 -47.81 0.52 10.44
N PRO A 210 -47.97 0.64 9.11
CA PRO A 210 -48.10 -0.50 8.20
C PRO A 210 -46.73 -1.17 7.99
N ALA A 211 -46.72 -2.41 7.49
CA ALA A 211 -45.51 -3.23 7.36
C ALA A 211 -45.31 -3.78 5.93
N ALA A 212 -44.05 -4.13 5.65
CA ALA A 212 -43.56 -5.14 4.70
C ALA A 212 -44.04 -5.11 3.22
N ASN A 213 -43.07 -4.89 2.31
CA ASN A 213 -42.81 -5.58 1.03
C ASN A 213 -41.91 -4.69 0.16
N SER A 214 -41.02 -5.19 -0.71
CA SER A 214 -40.56 -6.56 -0.98
C SER A 214 -39.05 -6.55 -1.24
N ALA A 215 -38.42 -7.72 -1.39
CA ALA A 215 -37.04 -7.80 -1.85
C ALA A 215 -36.94 -7.43 -3.34
N GLU A 216 -35.95 -6.59 -3.67
CA GLU A 216 -35.47 -6.39 -5.04
C GLU A 216 -33.95 -6.59 -5.06
N THR A 217 -33.44 -7.25 -6.09
CA THR A 217 -32.04 -7.66 -6.19
C THR A 217 -31.17 -6.51 -6.69
N PRO A 218 -30.05 -6.16 -6.03
CA PRO A 218 -29.08 -5.26 -6.63
C PRO A 218 -28.45 -5.92 -7.86
N GLU A 219 -28.33 -5.16 -8.96
CA GLU A 219 -27.50 -5.55 -10.09
C GLU A 219 -26.02 -5.66 -9.67
N VAL A 220 -25.25 -6.46 -10.40
CA VAL A 220 -23.80 -6.55 -10.19
C VAL A 220 -23.13 -5.32 -10.80
N GLY A 221 -23.13 -4.22 -10.02
CA GLY A 221 -22.29 -3.05 -10.29
C GLY A 221 -20.81 -3.43 -10.29
N SER A 222 -20.03 -2.79 -11.17
CA SER A 222 -18.59 -3.03 -11.25
C SER A 222 -17.91 -2.66 -9.93
N ILE A 223 -17.11 -3.58 -9.37
CA ILE A 223 -16.30 -3.30 -8.19
C ILE A 223 -15.16 -2.36 -8.62
N GLY A 224 -15.17 -1.11 -8.15
CA GLY A 224 -14.10 -0.14 -8.41
C GLY A 224 -12.78 -0.52 -7.73
N ASP A 225 -11.66 0.05 -8.21
CA ASP A 225 -10.33 -0.17 -7.61
C ASP A 225 -10.32 0.22 -6.12
N ALA A 226 -10.05 -0.76 -5.25
CA ALA A 226 -9.87 -0.53 -3.83
C ALA A 226 -8.49 0.09 -3.54
N GLU A 227 -8.40 1.43 -3.52
CA GLU A 227 -7.20 2.13 -3.02
C GLU A 227 -6.96 1.81 -1.53
N TYR A 228 -5.93 1.04 -1.22
CA TYR A 228 -5.45 0.83 0.15
C TYR A 228 -4.72 2.10 0.67
N ALA A 229 -5.49 3.15 0.94
CA ALA A 229 -5.02 4.42 1.50
C ALA A 229 -5.31 4.52 3.00
N CYS A 230 -4.30 4.84 3.81
CA CYS A 230 -4.49 5.06 5.24
C CYS A 230 -5.16 6.42 5.53
N GLY A 231 -6.39 6.38 6.04
CA GLY A 231 -7.08 7.56 6.55
C GLY A 231 -6.47 8.10 7.85
N ALA A 232 -6.64 9.40 8.08
CA ALA A 232 -6.28 10.05 9.34
C ALA A 232 -7.13 9.51 10.53
N PRO A 233 -6.63 9.54 11.78
CA PRO A 233 -7.29 8.92 12.92
C PRO A 233 -8.66 9.55 13.23
N LEU A 234 -9.73 8.79 13.01
CA LEU A 234 -11.09 9.17 13.39
C LEU A 234 -11.28 9.04 14.91
N ALA A 235 -11.46 10.19 15.59
CA ALA A 235 -11.73 10.25 17.01
C ALA A 235 -13.09 9.59 17.35
N ARG A 236 -13.06 8.37 17.89
CA ARG A 236 -14.26 7.58 18.18
C ARG A 236 -15.01 8.10 19.41
N THR A 237 -16.13 8.78 19.20
CA THR A 237 -17.00 9.28 20.28
C THR A 237 -17.49 8.13 21.17
N ALA A 238 -17.11 8.14 22.45
CA ALA A 238 -17.45 7.07 23.38
C ALA A 238 -18.94 7.10 23.77
N ARG A 239 -19.63 5.97 23.60
CA ARG A 239 -20.98 5.74 24.15
C ARG A 239 -20.82 5.00 25.49
N ALA A 240 -21.28 5.62 26.58
CA ALA A 240 -20.99 5.13 27.93
C ALA A 240 -21.85 3.95 28.38
N SER A 241 -21.27 3.03 29.17
CA SER A 241 -21.98 2.22 30.18
C SER A 241 -21.03 1.51 31.16
N VAL A 242 -21.24 1.78 32.46
CA VAL A 242 -20.79 0.99 33.63
C VAL A 242 -19.25 0.91 33.87
N LYS A 243 -18.86 0.62 35.12
CA LYS A 243 -17.56 0.94 35.73
C LYS A 243 -17.22 -0.02 36.88
N PHE A 244 -16.00 -0.56 36.92
CA PHE A 244 -15.19 -0.90 38.12
C PHE A 244 -13.72 -1.23 37.67
N PRO A 245 -12.68 -1.25 38.53
CA PRO A 245 -11.44 -0.54 38.17
C PRO A 245 -10.10 -1.32 38.15
N ALA A 246 -9.20 -0.84 37.27
CA ALA A 246 -7.72 -0.78 37.40
C ALA A 246 -6.88 -2.09 37.35
N PRO A 247 -5.57 -2.02 37.02
CA PRO A 247 -4.76 -0.84 36.72
C PRO A 247 -4.20 -0.72 35.28
N GLN A 248 -4.26 0.51 34.79
CA GLN A 248 -3.36 1.19 33.85
C GLN A 248 -2.17 0.40 33.24
N SER A 249 -2.20 0.20 31.92
CA SER A 249 -1.00 0.35 31.07
C SER A 249 -1.32 1.35 29.96
N ILE A 250 -0.38 2.23 29.61
CA ILE A 250 -0.58 3.27 28.59
C ILE A 250 -0.08 2.71 27.25
N GLY A 251 -0.99 2.17 26.45
CA GLY A 251 -0.70 1.81 25.06
C GLY A 251 -0.71 3.05 24.17
N LEU A 252 0.36 3.27 23.40
CA LEU A 252 0.31 4.18 22.26
C LEU A 252 -0.66 3.59 21.22
N LEU A 253 -1.60 4.40 20.73
CA LEU A 253 -2.41 4.03 19.57
C LEU A 253 -1.55 4.24 18.31
N GLY A 254 -0.91 3.18 17.83
CA GLY A 254 -0.41 3.12 16.46
C GLY A 254 -1.57 3.16 15.46
N ALA A 255 -1.35 3.75 14.29
CA ALA A 255 -2.38 3.81 13.25
C ALA A 255 -2.56 2.42 12.61
N GLN A 256 -3.75 1.82 12.76
CA GLN A 256 -4.04 0.54 12.12
C GLN A 256 -4.36 0.77 10.63
N CYS A 257 -3.43 0.35 9.76
CA CYS A 257 -3.68 0.11 8.34
C CYS A 257 -5.00 -0.69 8.19
N SER A 258 -6.06 -0.08 7.63
CA SER A 258 -7.44 -0.60 7.65
C SER A 258 -8.06 -0.56 6.25
N TYR A 259 -8.89 -1.56 5.91
CA TYR A 259 -9.62 -1.59 4.65
C TYR A 259 -10.69 -0.48 4.61
N VAL A 260 -10.52 0.49 3.72
CA VAL A 260 -11.51 1.53 3.41
C VAL A 260 -12.12 1.24 2.06
N GLY A 261 -13.16 0.40 2.05
CA GLY A 261 -13.98 0.21 0.86
C GLY A 261 -14.70 1.51 0.51
N VAL A 262 -14.42 2.07 -0.67
CA VAL A 262 -15.15 3.21 -1.22
C VAL A 262 -16.46 2.70 -1.79
N ALA A 263 -17.58 3.23 -1.28
CA ALA A 263 -18.89 3.09 -1.90
C ALA A 263 -19.23 4.40 -2.59
N GLU A 264 -19.67 4.32 -3.85
CA GLU A 264 -20.38 5.38 -4.57
C GLU A 264 -21.88 5.33 -4.26
#